data_AF-A0A961IE95-F1
#
_entry.id   AF-A0A961IE95-F1
#
_cell.length_a   1.000
_cell.length_b   1.000
_cell.length_c   1.000
_cell.angle_alpha   90.00
_cell.angle_beta   90.00
_cell.angle_gamma   90.00
#
_symmetry.space_group_name_H-M   'P 1'
#
loop_
_entity.id
_entity.type
_entity.pdbx_description
1 polymer ?
#
loop_
_entity_poly.entity_id
_entity_poly.type
_entity_poly.pdbx_seq_one_letter_code
_entity_poly.pdbx_strand_id
1 'polypeptide(L)'
;MAAILGEHRYPVRNIEQNINDLNAQVAANERGKQLLLQLVAKESAPVVRAYMRFIRENAAASVRRAIRKLKSGNARTELDNGLVIQIEIRLNPDTGSARFDFTGSSAIHAGNFNTPRSVVQAAILYVLRTLVDEEIPLNSGCLEPVEIHI
;
A
#
# COMPACT_ATOMS: atom_id res chain seq x y z
N MET A 1 -16.36 24.42 0.53
CA MET A 1 -14.98 23.91 0.63
C MET A 1 -14.06 24.89 1.36
N ALA A 2 -13.93 26.15 0.90
CA ALA A 2 -13.02 27.13 1.51
C ALA A 2 -13.28 27.38 3.02
N ALA A 3 -14.54 27.54 3.44
CA ALA A 3 -14.88 27.70 4.86
C ALA A 3 -14.42 26.50 5.72
N ILE A 4 -14.59 25.27 5.22
CA ILE A 4 -14.11 24.04 5.90
C ILE A 4 -12.58 24.04 6.04
N LEU A 5 -11.86 24.63 5.09
CA LEU A 5 -10.38 24.67 5.12
C LEU A 5 -9.82 25.88 5.87
N GLY A 6 -10.60 26.95 6.04
CA GLY A 6 -10.16 28.24 6.57
C GLY A 6 -10.73 28.62 7.93
N GLU A 7 -11.91 28.11 8.32
CA GLU A 7 -12.63 28.52 9.53
C GLU A 7 -12.45 27.53 10.68
N HIS A 8 -11.19 27.22 10.98
CA HIS A 8 -10.80 26.32 12.07
C HIS A 8 -9.63 26.88 12.87
N ARG A 9 -9.44 26.38 14.10
CA ARG A 9 -8.34 26.79 14.99
C ARG A 9 -6.95 26.69 14.34
N TYR A 10 -6.79 25.75 13.42
CA TYR A 10 -5.57 25.54 12.64
C TYR A 10 -5.93 25.43 11.14
N PRO A 11 -6.06 26.56 10.43
CA PRO A 11 -6.50 26.56 9.04
C PRO A 11 -5.42 26.06 8.09
N VAL A 12 -5.84 25.59 6.92
CA VAL A 12 -4.95 25.24 5.82
C VAL A 12 -4.20 26.49 5.33
N ARG A 13 -2.89 26.38 5.13
CA ARG A 13 -2.03 27.52 4.77
C ARG A 13 -2.24 28.03 3.34
N ASN A 14 -2.55 27.14 2.40
CA ASN A 14 -2.79 27.47 1.00
C ASN A 14 -4.13 26.87 0.55
N ILE A 15 -5.22 27.58 0.84
CA ILE A 15 -6.59 27.11 0.60
C ILE A 15 -6.84 26.90 -0.89
N GLU A 16 -6.39 27.82 -1.74
CA GLU A 16 -6.61 27.75 -3.19
C GLU A 16 -5.99 26.48 -3.79
N GLN A 17 -4.71 26.22 -3.48
CA GLN A 17 -4.04 25.01 -3.95
C GLN A 17 -4.73 23.73 -3.45
N ASN A 18 -5.13 23.69 -2.18
CA ASN A 18 -5.82 22.52 -1.63
C ASN A 18 -7.16 22.27 -2.31
N ILE A 19 -7.92 23.32 -2.62
CA ILE A 19 -9.17 23.19 -3.38
C ILE A 19 -8.89 22.66 -4.79
N ASN A 20 -7.85 23.15 -5.46
CA ASN A 20 -7.47 22.70 -6.79
C ASN A 20 -7.07 21.21 -6.79
N ASP A 21 -6.29 20.77 -5.81
CA ASP A 21 -5.91 19.36 -5.64
C ASP A 21 -7.13 18.46 -5.39
N LEU A 22 -8.06 18.90 -4.53
CA LEU A 22 -9.32 18.17 -4.27
C LEU A 22 -10.18 18.07 -5.53
N ASN A 23 -10.32 19.17 -6.28
CA ASN A 23 -11.07 19.18 -7.53
C ASN A 23 -10.44 18.22 -8.56
N ALA A 24 -9.11 18.19 -8.66
CA ALA A 24 -8.39 17.27 -9.54
C ALA A 24 -8.65 15.80 -9.15
N GLN A 25 -8.63 15.47 -7.85
CA GLN A 25 -8.94 14.12 -7.37
C GLN A 25 -10.38 13.72 -7.66
N VAL A 26 -11.34 14.62 -7.47
CA VAL A 26 -12.77 14.38 -7.79
C VAL A 26 -12.93 14.13 -9.29
N ALA A 27 -12.31 14.95 -10.15
CA ALA A 27 -12.38 14.78 -11.59
C ALA A 27 -11.74 13.45 -12.05
N ALA A 28 -10.61 13.06 -11.47
CA ALA A 28 -9.95 11.78 -11.77
C ALA A 28 -10.84 10.59 -11.38
N ASN A 29 -11.45 10.63 -10.19
CA ASN A 29 -12.37 9.58 -9.73
C ASN A 29 -13.64 9.50 -10.58
N GLU A 30 -14.21 10.65 -10.97
CA GLU A 30 -15.37 10.70 -11.87
C GLU A 30 -15.03 10.08 -13.23
N ARG A 31 -13.87 10.41 -13.80
CA ARG A 31 -13.40 9.82 -15.05
C ARG A 31 -13.20 8.30 -14.92
N GLY A 32 -12.59 7.86 -13.82
CA GLY A 32 -12.40 6.44 -13.52
C GLY A 32 -13.73 5.68 -13.42
N LYS A 33 -14.72 6.25 -12.72
CA LYS A 33 -16.09 5.69 -12.62
C LYS A 33 -16.72 5.54 -14.01
N GLN A 34 -16.68 6.59 -14.83
CA GLN A 34 -17.25 6.56 -16.18
C GLN A 34 -16.60 5.49 -17.05
N LEU A 35 -15.26 5.40 -17.05
CA LEU A 35 -14.53 4.38 -17.80
C LEU A 35 -14.87 2.97 -17.34
N LEU A 36 -14.99 2.75 -16.03
CA LEU A 36 -15.38 1.46 -15.48
C LEU A 36 -16.82 1.08 -15.90
N LEU A 37 -17.76 2.02 -15.84
CA LEU A 37 -19.14 1.79 -16.28
C LEU A 37 -19.22 1.50 -17.79
N GLN A 38 -18.43 2.19 -18.62
CA GLN A 38 -18.33 1.92 -20.05
C GLN A 38 -17.79 0.51 -20.32
N LEU A 39 -16.74 0.10 -19.60
CA LEU A 39 -16.19 -1.25 -19.69
C LEU A 39 -17.22 -2.31 -19.28
N VAL A 40 -17.97 -2.06 -18.21
CA VAL A 40 -19.06 -2.94 -17.75
C VAL A 40 -20.19 -3.02 -18.78
N ALA A 41 -20.54 -1.92 -19.43
CA ALA A 41 -21.55 -1.93 -20.49
C ALA A 41 -21.09 -2.72 -21.73
N LYS A 42 -19.80 -2.66 -22.05
CA LYS A 42 -19.21 -3.38 -23.19
C LYS A 42 -19.04 -4.88 -22.94
N GLU A 43 -18.53 -5.26 -21.77
CA GLU A 43 -18.07 -6.64 -21.50
C GLU A 43 -18.96 -7.41 -20.50
N SER A 44 -19.88 -6.72 -19.81
CA SER A 44 -20.67 -7.17 -18.64
C SER A 44 -19.94 -7.16 -17.28
N ALA A 45 -20.71 -6.92 -16.22
CA ALA A 45 -20.18 -6.85 -14.86
C ALA A 45 -19.55 -8.17 -14.36
N PRO A 46 -20.10 -9.37 -14.67
CA PRO A 46 -19.44 -10.63 -14.33
C PRO A 46 -18.05 -10.79 -14.95
N VAL A 47 -17.88 -10.43 -16.22
CA VAL A 47 -16.58 -10.53 -16.92
C VAL A 47 -15.56 -9.57 -16.30
N VAL A 48 -15.94 -8.30 -16.08
CA VAL A 48 -15.06 -7.30 -15.45
C VAL A 48 -14.60 -7.76 -14.06
N ARG A 49 -15.51 -8.28 -13.24
CA ARG A 49 -15.16 -8.82 -11.91
C ARG A 49 -14.25 -10.05 -11.99
N ALA A 50 -14.43 -10.92 -12.99
CA ALA A 50 -13.56 -12.07 -13.21
C ALA A 50 -12.13 -11.61 -13.52
N TYR A 51 -11.95 -10.63 -14.42
CA TYR A 51 -10.63 -10.08 -14.73
C TYR A 51 -10.01 -9.30 -13.56
N MET A 52 -10.79 -8.54 -12.78
CA MET A 52 -10.29 -7.91 -11.55
C MET A 52 -9.74 -8.95 -10.56
N ARG A 53 -10.41 -10.09 -10.42
CA ARG A 53 -9.94 -11.20 -9.59
C ARG A 53 -8.68 -11.83 -10.18
N PHE A 54 -8.68 -12.14 -11.47
CA PHE A 54 -7.54 -12.73 -12.17
C PHE A 54 -6.28 -11.89 -12.02
N ILE A 55 -6.37 -10.58 -12.22
CA ILE A 55 -5.23 -9.65 -12.07
C ILE A 55 -4.69 -9.65 -10.63
N ARG A 56 -5.57 -9.71 -9.63
CA ARG A 56 -5.19 -9.78 -8.22
C ARG A 56 -4.53 -11.12 -7.86
N GLU A 57 -5.07 -12.23 -8.34
CA GLU A 57 -4.50 -13.57 -8.14
C GLU A 57 -3.14 -13.73 -8.83
N ASN A 58 -2.98 -13.16 -10.03
CA ASN A 58 -1.69 -13.14 -10.72
C ASN A 58 -0.63 -12.37 -9.94
N ALA A 59 -0.99 -11.21 -9.37
CA ALA A 59 -0.09 -10.44 -8.52
C ALA A 59 0.35 -11.22 -7.28
N ALA A 60 -0.59 -11.90 -6.60
CA ALA A 60 -0.29 -12.78 -5.47
C ALA A 60 0.66 -13.93 -5.86
N ALA A 61 0.37 -14.60 -6.98
CA ALA A 61 1.20 -15.71 -7.48
C ALA A 61 2.63 -15.26 -7.83
N SER A 62 2.79 -14.07 -8.39
CA SER A 62 4.08 -13.48 -8.74
C SER A 62 4.92 -13.15 -7.50
N VAL A 63 4.29 -12.56 -6.47
CA VAL A 63 4.96 -12.33 -5.19
C VAL A 63 5.36 -13.65 -4.52
N ARG A 64 4.48 -14.66 -4.54
CA ARG A 64 4.82 -16.00 -4.02
C ARG A 64 6.05 -16.56 -4.73
N ARG A 65 6.13 -16.49 -6.07
CA ARG A 65 7.31 -16.92 -6.84
C ARG A 65 8.59 -16.18 -6.45
N ALA A 66 8.51 -14.87 -6.23
CA ALA A 66 9.65 -14.07 -5.77
C ALA A 66 10.11 -14.50 -4.37
N ILE A 67 9.18 -14.63 -3.42
CA ILE A 67 9.47 -15.04 -2.04
C ILE A 67 10.19 -16.39 -1.97
N ARG A 68 9.80 -17.37 -2.79
CA ARG A 68 10.44 -18.70 -2.81
C ARG A 68 11.95 -18.68 -3.13
N LYS A 69 12.45 -17.60 -3.74
CA LYS A 69 13.86 -17.44 -4.11
C LYS A 69 14.68 -16.70 -3.04
N LEU A 70 14.02 -16.19 -1.99
CA LEU A 70 14.62 -15.35 -0.97
C LEU A 70 14.87 -16.14 0.33
N LYS A 71 15.61 -15.51 1.25
CA LYS A 71 15.90 -16.07 2.58
C LYS A 71 15.32 -15.16 3.66
N SER A 72 14.85 -15.77 4.74
CA SER A 72 14.47 -15.06 5.96
C SER A 72 15.64 -14.23 6.50
N GLY A 73 15.33 -13.15 7.19
CA GLY A 73 16.34 -12.25 7.74
C GLY A 73 15.74 -11.30 8.76
N ASN A 74 16.60 -10.51 9.39
CA ASN A 74 16.21 -9.45 10.29
C ASN A 74 17.04 -8.20 10.03
N ALA A 75 16.51 -7.05 10.43
CA ALA A 75 17.20 -5.78 10.36
C ALA A 75 16.79 -4.92 11.55
N ARG A 76 17.74 -4.11 12.03
CA ARG A 76 17.53 -3.09 13.06
C ARG A 76 18.21 -1.81 12.61
N THR A 77 17.51 -0.70 12.74
CA THR A 77 18.09 0.63 12.49
C THR A 77 17.70 1.57 13.63
N GLU A 78 18.64 2.42 14.01
CA GLU A 78 18.45 3.49 14.99
C GLU A 78 18.39 4.81 14.23
N LEU A 79 17.37 5.60 14.53
CA LEU A 79 17.15 6.91 13.92
C LEU A 79 17.94 7.98 14.70
N ASP A 80 18.12 9.16 14.09
CA ASP A 80 18.87 10.28 14.69
C ASP A 80 18.34 10.74 16.07
N ASN A 81 17.08 10.43 16.38
CA ASN A 81 16.44 10.74 17.66
C ASN A 81 16.50 9.57 18.69
N GLY A 82 17.29 8.53 18.40
CA GLY A 82 17.45 7.35 19.25
C GLY A 82 16.29 6.34 19.19
N LEU A 83 15.25 6.60 18.40
CA LEU A 83 14.19 5.61 18.17
C LEU A 83 14.71 4.46 17.31
N VAL A 84 14.13 3.28 17.50
CA VAL A 84 14.56 2.04 16.85
C VAL A 84 13.43 1.50 16.01
N ILE A 85 13.73 1.15 14.76
CA ILE A 85 12.88 0.31 13.93
C ILE A 85 13.58 -1.04 13.80
N GLN A 86 12.87 -2.08 14.22
CA GLN A 86 13.32 -3.47 14.11
C GLN A 86 12.32 -4.26 13.29
N ILE A 87 12.81 -5.16 12.45
CA ILE A 87 11.98 -6.07 11.68
C ILE A 87 12.61 -7.46 11.62
N GLU A 88 11.79 -8.47 11.86
CA GLU A 88 12.06 -9.86 11.50
C GLU A 88 11.18 -10.24 10.30
N ILE A 89 11.80 -10.79 9.26
CA ILE A 89 11.13 -11.25 8.05
C ILE A 89 11.28 -12.77 7.98
N ARG A 90 10.17 -13.48 8.17
CA ARG A 90 10.10 -14.94 8.05
C ARG A 90 9.45 -15.31 6.73
N LEU A 91 10.17 -16.06 5.89
CA LEU A 91 9.70 -16.52 4.59
C LEU A 91 9.43 -18.03 4.63
N ASN A 92 8.37 -18.46 3.95
CA ASN A 92 8.05 -19.87 3.77
C ASN A 92 8.22 -20.24 2.28
N PRO A 93 9.26 -21.01 1.91
CA PRO A 93 9.54 -21.36 0.51
C PRO A 93 8.53 -22.36 -0.08
N ASP A 94 7.81 -23.13 0.74
CA ASP A 94 6.82 -24.10 0.22
C ASP A 94 5.57 -23.35 -0.27
N THR A 95 5.04 -22.47 0.59
CA THR A 95 3.81 -21.72 0.31
C THR A 95 4.04 -20.40 -0.41
N GLY A 96 5.27 -19.86 -0.38
CA GLY A 96 5.60 -18.52 -0.87
C GLY A 96 5.01 -17.40 0.00
N SER A 97 4.74 -17.66 1.29
CA SER A 97 4.25 -16.64 2.22
C SER A 97 5.39 -15.93 2.96
N ALA A 98 5.10 -14.72 3.45
CA ALA A 98 6.02 -13.92 4.23
C ALA A 98 5.32 -13.33 5.46
N ARG A 99 6.01 -13.32 6.60
CA ARG A 99 5.61 -12.56 7.79
C ARG A 99 6.64 -11.48 8.07
N PHE A 100 6.16 -10.24 8.14
CA PHE A 100 6.91 -9.06 8.54
C PHE A 100 6.51 -8.71 9.96
N ASP A 101 7.43 -8.86 10.91
CA ASP A 101 7.20 -8.67 12.33
C ASP A 101 8.05 -7.53 12.86
N PHE A 102 7.40 -6.46 13.30
CA PHE A 102 8.06 -5.25 13.80
C PHE A 102 8.27 -5.25 15.33
N THR A 103 8.05 -6.39 16.00
CA THR A 103 8.29 -6.54 17.43
C THR A 103 9.70 -6.12 17.81
N GLY A 104 9.81 -5.31 18.86
CA GLY A 104 11.08 -4.73 19.32
C GLY A 104 11.39 -3.35 18.71
N SER A 105 10.54 -2.84 17.81
CA SER A 105 10.55 -1.41 17.47
C SER A 105 10.15 -0.56 18.68
N SER A 106 10.59 0.70 18.69
CA SER A 106 10.22 1.66 19.75
C SER A 106 8.71 1.88 19.80
N ALA A 107 8.21 2.20 21.01
CA ALA A 107 6.81 2.57 21.21
C ALA A 107 6.45 3.87 20.47
N ILE A 108 5.15 4.17 20.44
CA ILE A 108 4.65 5.41 19.85
C ILE A 108 5.38 6.64 20.42
N HIS A 109 5.73 7.56 19.54
CA HIS A 109 6.42 8.80 19.89
C HIS A 109 5.41 9.92 20.16
N ALA A 110 5.72 10.86 21.06
CA ALA A 110 4.81 11.97 21.39
C ALA A 110 4.64 12.99 20.24
N GLY A 111 5.57 13.01 19.30
CA GLY A 111 5.59 13.89 18.13
C GLY A 111 5.09 13.23 16.83
N ASN A 112 5.60 13.71 15.69
CA ASN A 112 5.19 13.29 14.35
C ASN A 112 6.01 12.11 13.76
N PHE A 113 6.77 11.39 14.57
CA PHE A 113 7.59 10.24 14.15
C PHE A 113 6.83 8.90 14.18
N ASN A 114 5.51 8.93 13.94
CA ASN A 114 4.65 7.76 13.99
C ASN A 114 4.17 7.38 12.58
N THR A 115 4.03 6.08 12.34
CA THR A 115 3.63 5.54 11.04
C THR A 115 2.38 4.69 11.19
N PRO A 116 1.25 5.02 10.51
CA PRO A 116 0.06 4.18 10.54
C PRO A 116 0.27 2.90 9.72
N ARG A 117 -0.53 1.86 10.01
CA ARG A 117 -0.46 0.56 9.34
C ARG A 117 -0.49 0.63 7.82
N SER A 118 -1.28 1.55 7.25
CA SER A 118 -1.39 1.74 5.80
C SER A 118 -0.07 2.16 5.15
N VAL A 119 0.74 2.97 5.83
CA VAL A 119 2.06 3.38 5.34
C VAL A 119 3.05 2.22 5.42
N VAL A 120 2.99 1.40 6.48
CA VAL A 120 3.81 0.17 6.57
C VAL A 120 3.45 -0.81 5.44
N GLN A 121 2.16 -1.00 5.17
CA GLN A 121 1.69 -1.82 4.05
C GLN A 121 2.18 -1.30 2.69
N ALA A 122 2.14 0.02 2.47
CA ALA A 122 2.64 0.62 1.24
C ALA A 122 4.16 0.43 1.06
N ALA A 123 4.94 0.57 2.14
CA ALA A 123 6.38 0.34 2.10
C ALA A 123 6.72 -1.13 1.77
N ILE A 124 6.04 -2.09 2.40
CA ILE A 124 6.21 -3.51 2.11
C ILE A 124 5.80 -3.83 0.67
N LEU A 125 4.66 -3.29 0.21
CA LEU A 125 4.19 -3.46 -1.17
C LEU A 125 5.21 -2.93 -2.18
N TYR A 126 5.81 -1.77 -1.92
CA TYR A 126 6.86 -1.20 -2.75
C TYR A 126 8.08 -2.14 -2.83
N VAL A 127 8.60 -2.60 -1.69
CA VAL A 127 9.75 -3.51 -1.66
C VAL A 127 9.44 -4.80 -2.42
N LEU A 128 8.29 -5.44 -2.17
CA LEU A 128 7.89 -6.65 -2.89
C LEU A 128 7.81 -6.41 -4.40
N ARG A 129 7.27 -5.26 -4.84
CA ARG A 129 7.21 -4.93 -6.26
C ARG A 129 8.60 -4.82 -6.88
N THR A 130 9.58 -4.24 -6.17
CA THR A 130 10.97 -4.14 -6.68
C THR A 130 11.67 -5.50 -6.79
N LEU A 131 11.22 -6.50 -6.04
CA LEU A 131 11.77 -7.87 -6.05
C LEU A 131 11.09 -8.79 -7.09
N VAL A 132 9.91 -8.41 -7.59
CA VAL A 132 9.20 -9.16 -8.64
C VAL A 132 9.74 -8.75 -10.01
N ASP A 133 10.54 -9.62 -10.60
CA ASP A 133 11.08 -9.51 -11.96
C ASP A 133 10.07 -9.98 -13.03
N GLU A 134 8.85 -9.45 -12.93
CA GLU A 134 7.75 -9.75 -13.87
C GLU A 134 6.93 -8.48 -14.13
N GLU A 135 6.38 -8.37 -15.34
CA GLU A 135 5.43 -7.32 -15.69
C GLU A 135 4.05 -7.63 -15.10
N ILE A 136 3.85 -7.20 -13.85
CA ILE A 136 2.55 -7.25 -13.18
C ILE A 136 2.05 -5.86 -12.80
N PRO A 137 0.72 -5.61 -12.88
CA PRO A 137 0.15 -4.38 -12.37
C PRO A 137 0.20 -4.35 -10.83
N LEU A 138 0.62 -3.22 -10.27
CA LEU A 138 0.70 -3.04 -8.82
C LEU A 138 -0.71 -2.97 -8.21
N ASN A 139 -1.05 -3.95 -7.38
CA ASN A 139 -2.34 -3.99 -6.68
C ASN A 139 -2.23 -4.76 -5.34
N SER A 140 -3.30 -4.77 -4.55
CA SER A 140 -3.31 -5.39 -3.22
C SER A 140 -3.16 -6.92 -3.21
N GLY A 141 -3.27 -7.58 -4.36
CA GLY A 141 -2.96 -9.01 -4.49
C GLY A 141 -1.52 -9.34 -4.10
N CYS A 142 -0.58 -8.41 -4.29
CA CYS A 142 0.80 -8.55 -3.84
C CYS A 142 0.92 -8.74 -2.31
N LEU A 143 -0.07 -8.30 -1.53
CA LEU A 143 -0.07 -8.43 -0.06
C LEU A 143 -0.86 -9.66 0.42
N GLU A 144 -1.53 -10.40 -0.47
CA GLU A 144 -2.26 -11.62 -0.09
C GLU A 144 -1.39 -12.68 0.59
N PRO A 145 -0.15 -12.98 0.15
CA PRO A 145 0.71 -13.94 0.84
C PRO A 145 1.44 -13.35 2.06
N VAL A 146 1.07 -12.14 2.51
CA VAL A 146 1.86 -11.36 3.47
C VAL A 146 1.11 -11.13 4.78
N GLU A 147 1.72 -11.57 5.88
CA GLU A 147 1.29 -11.24 7.25
C GLU A 147 2.12 -10.07 7.78
N ILE A 148 1.47 -9.10 8.43
CA ILE A 148 2.13 -7.91 8.99
C ILE A 148 1.74 -7.76 10.47
N HIS A 149 2.72 -7.87 11.34
CA HIS A 149 2.61 -7.67 12.78
C HIS A 149 3.38 -6.41 13.20
N ILE A 150 2.69 -5.46 13.84
CA ILE A 150 3.21 -4.16 14.30
C ILE A 150 2.72 -3.95 15.72
#